data_AF-A0A7S1TI14-F1
#
_entry.id   AF-A0A7S1TI14-F1
#
_cell.length_a   1.000
_cell.length_b   1.000
_cell.length_c   1.000
_cell.angle_alpha   90.00
_cell.angle_beta   90.00
_cell.angle_gamma   90.00
#
_symmetry.space_group_name_H-M   'P 1'
#
loop_
_entity.id
_entity.type
_entity.pdbx_description
1 polymer ?
#
loop_
_entity_poly.entity_id
_entity_poly.type
_entity_poly.pdbx_seq_one_letter_code
_entity_poly.pdbx_strand_id
1 'polypeptide(L)'
;MMLHVREWVIDHGTEILDKLVEKDRYQIFWEPVDPNIVVGYLEVIKNPMDLATCRNKLESGEYANLDAMRRDVDLIWSNCCTFNPRDTVFFKEAVKLREFA
;
A
#
# COMPACT_ATOMS: atom_id res chain seq x y z
N MET A 1 9.35 -25.81 10.21
CA MET A 1 8.03 -25.53 9.58
C MET A 1 7.70 -24.05 9.54
N MET A 2 7.79 -23.28 10.65
CA MET A 2 7.48 -21.83 10.64
C MET A 2 8.43 -20.97 9.79
N LEU A 3 9.73 -21.28 9.74
CA LEU A 3 10.70 -20.49 8.96
C LEU A 3 10.39 -20.50 7.45
N HIS A 4 10.05 -21.67 6.90
CA HIS A 4 9.73 -21.80 5.47
C HIS A 4 8.42 -21.10 5.11
N VAL A 5 7.46 -21.02 6.03
CA VAL A 5 6.23 -20.23 5.82
C VAL A 5 6.54 -18.74 5.78
N ARG A 6 7.42 -18.27 6.67
CA ARG A 6 7.85 -16.87 6.70
C ARG A 6 8.58 -16.48 5.41
N GLU A 7 9.55 -17.29 4.98
CA GLU A 7 10.26 -17.08 3.70
C GLU A 7 9.27 -17.07 2.53
N TRP A 8 8.33 -18.03 2.49
CA TRP A 8 7.30 -18.06 1.44
C TRP A 8 6.44 -16.78 1.40
N VAL A 9 6.02 -16.27 2.56
CA VAL A 9 5.26 -15.01 2.64
C VAL A 9 6.09 -13.84 2.11
N ILE A 10 7.37 -13.75 2.51
CA ILE A 10 8.28 -12.69 2.07
C ILE A 10 8.49 -12.75 0.56
N ASP A 11 8.80 -13.93 0.01
CA ASP A 11 9.09 -14.09 -1.42
C ASP A 11 7.86 -13.73 -2.27
N HIS A 12 6.70 -14.33 -1.96
CA HIS A 12 5.48 -14.11 -2.74
C HIS A 12 4.91 -12.70 -2.53
N GLY A 13 5.02 -12.15 -1.31
CA GLY A 13 4.65 -10.79 -1.03
C GLY A 13 5.50 -9.78 -1.81
N THR A 14 6.80 -10.07 -1.95
CA THR A 14 7.74 -9.22 -2.70
C THR A 14 7.36 -9.18 -4.17
N GLU A 15 7.08 -10.32 -4.80
CA GLU A 15 6.63 -10.37 -6.20
C GLU A 15 5.33 -9.58 -6.43
N ILE A 16 4.41 -9.59 -5.46
CA ILE A 16 3.16 -8.81 -5.53
C ILE A 16 3.47 -7.32 -5.43
N LEU A 17 4.26 -6.90 -4.44
CA LEU A 17 4.62 -5.50 -4.25
C LEU A 17 5.41 -4.94 -5.44
N ASP A 18 6.33 -5.71 -6.02
CA ASP A 18 7.09 -5.31 -7.21
C ASP A 18 6.17 -5.02 -8.40
N LYS A 19 5.16 -5.87 -8.63
CA LYS A 19 4.15 -5.64 -9.68
C LYS A 19 3.33 -4.39 -9.40
N LEU A 20 2.94 -4.14 -8.15
CA LEU A 20 2.18 -2.93 -7.79
C LEU A 20 3.02 -1.66 -8.00
N VAL A 21 4.30 -1.67 -7.59
CA VAL A 21 5.24 -0.56 -7.81
C VAL A 21 5.44 -0.30 -9.31
N GLU A 22 5.58 -1.34 -10.14
CA GLU A 22 5.68 -1.19 -11.60
C GLU A 22 4.43 -0.53 -12.21
N LYS A 23 3.25 -0.79 -11.63
CA LYS A 23 1.98 -0.20 -12.10
C LYS A 23 1.70 1.19 -11.54
N ASP A 24 2.30 1.58 -10.41
CA ASP A 24 2.27 2.94 -9.88
C ASP A 24 3.19 3.88 -10.67
N ARG A 25 2.83 4.12 -11.93
CA ARG A 25 3.66 4.85 -12.91
C ARG A 25 3.99 6.29 -12.51
N TYR A 26 3.16 6.89 -11.66
CA TYR A 26 3.32 8.25 -11.19
C TYR A 26 4.01 8.33 -9.82
N GLN A 27 4.35 7.18 -9.23
CA GLN A 27 4.94 7.07 -7.89
C GLN A 27 4.08 7.77 -6.83
N ILE A 28 2.76 7.63 -6.93
CA ILE A 28 1.81 8.28 -6.02
C ILE A 28 1.81 7.59 -4.66
N PHE A 29 2.04 6.27 -4.64
CA PHE A 29 1.78 5.39 -3.50
C PHE A 29 3.04 4.75 -2.94
N TRP A 30 4.22 5.07 -3.50
CA TRP A 30 5.48 4.51 -3.05
C TRP A 30 5.87 5.01 -1.66
N GLU A 31 5.82 6.32 -1.41
CA GLU A 31 6.25 6.93 -0.15
C GLU A 31 5.08 7.37 0.74
N PRO A 32 5.29 7.49 2.07
CA PRO A 32 4.30 8.05 2.97
C PRO A 32 3.90 9.48 2.56
N VAL A 33 2.61 9.80 2.69
CA VAL A 33 2.16 11.19 2.56
C VAL A 33 2.71 12.02 3.70
N ASP A 34 3.45 13.09 3.40
CA ASP A 34 3.94 14.04 4.41
C ASP A 34 2.79 14.93 4.91
N PRO A 35 2.37 14.80 6.19
CA PRO A 35 1.27 15.58 6.74
C PRO A 35 1.60 17.06 6.94
N ASN A 36 2.87 17.45 6.90
CA ASN A 36 3.27 18.87 6.94
C ASN A 36 3.07 19.54 5.58
N ILE A 37 3.08 18.76 4.49
CA ILE A 37 2.85 19.24 3.12
C ILE A 37 1.37 19.13 2.76
N VAL A 38 0.74 18.01 3.12
CA VAL A 38 -0.68 17.74 2.82
C VAL A 38 -1.55 18.09 4.02
N VAL A 39 -2.01 19.35 4.02
CA VAL A 39 -2.85 19.93 5.08
C VAL A 39 -4.10 19.08 5.32
N GLY A 40 -4.38 18.76 6.59
CA GLY A 40 -5.57 18.01 7.01
C GLY A 40 -5.48 16.50 6.77
N TYR A 41 -4.37 15.96 6.25
CA TYR A 41 -4.28 14.53 5.93
C TYR A 41 -4.56 13.63 7.14
N LEU A 42 -3.94 13.89 8.29
CA LEU A 42 -4.15 13.09 9.51
C LEU A 42 -5.47 13.40 10.24
N GLU A 43 -6.14 14.51 9.89
CA GLU A 43 -7.47 14.81 10.39
C GLU A 43 -8.52 13.88 9.74
N VAL A 44 -8.30 13.51 8.48
CA VAL A 44 -9.18 12.63 7.70
C VAL A 44 -8.72 11.17 7.78
N ILE A 45 -7.45 10.91 7.51
CA ILE A 45 -6.86 9.57 7.40
C ILE A 45 -6.24 9.14 8.72
N LYS A 46 -6.79 8.09 9.32
CA LYS A 46 -6.41 7.62 10.68
C LYS A 46 -5.27 6.61 10.68
N ASN A 47 -5.13 5.84 9.61
CA ASN A 47 -4.08 4.84 9.47
C ASN A 47 -3.43 5.03 8.10
N PRO A 48 -2.46 5.97 7.97
CA PRO A 48 -1.68 6.12 6.74
C PRO A 48 -0.97 4.81 6.37
N MET A 49 -0.86 4.55 5.07
CA MET A 49 -0.12 3.41 4.53
C MET A 49 0.38 3.75 3.12
N ASP A 50 1.48 3.12 2.73
CA ASP A 50 2.16 3.26 1.44
C ASP A 50 2.94 1.98 1.10
N LEU A 51 3.37 1.84 -0.15
CA LEU A 51 4.02 0.62 -0.63
C LEU A 51 5.40 0.40 -0.02
N ALA A 52 6.17 1.44 0.31
CA ALA A 52 7.46 1.31 0.99
C ALA A 52 7.28 0.83 2.44
N THR A 53 6.29 1.36 3.16
CA THR A 53 5.91 0.87 4.50
C THR A 53 5.44 -0.58 4.43
N CYS A 54 4.61 -0.96 3.46
CA CYS A 54 4.24 -2.36 3.23
C CYS A 54 5.46 -3.25 2.99
N ARG A 55 6.42 -2.81 2.18
CA ARG A 55 7.66 -3.54 1.91
C ARG A 55 8.48 -3.75 3.19
N ASN A 56 8.69 -2.69 3.96
CA ASN A 56 9.44 -2.76 5.22
C ASN A 56 8.80 -3.76 6.20
N LYS A 57 7.47 -3.74 6.34
CA LYS A 57 6.71 -4.67 7.19
C LYS A 57 6.79 -6.12 6.70
N LEU A 58 6.84 -6.32 5.38
CA LEU A 58 7.01 -7.64 4.79
C LEU A 58 8.41 -8.19 5.11
N GLU A 59 9.45 -7.43 4.82
CA GLU A 59 10.85 -7.82 5.03
C GLU A 59 11.20 -8.02 6.51
N SER A 60 10.59 -7.23 7.40
CA SER A 60 10.70 -7.42 8.86
C SER A 60 9.95 -8.66 9.36
N GLY A 61 9.09 -9.28 8.53
CA GLY A 61 8.28 -10.44 8.86
C GLY A 61 7.09 -10.13 9.77
N GLU A 62 6.57 -8.90 9.74
CA GLU A 62 5.40 -8.50 10.52
C GLU A 62 4.09 -9.09 10.00
N TYR A 63 4.04 -9.50 8.73
CA TYR A 63 2.87 -10.17 8.16
C TYR A 63 2.91 -11.68 8.41
N ALA A 64 1.93 -12.17 9.17
CA ALA A 64 1.76 -13.60 9.41
C ALA A 64 1.32 -14.39 8.16
N ASN A 65 0.71 -13.72 7.18
CA ASN A 65 0.26 -14.28 5.91
C ASN A 65 0.02 -13.16 4.87
N LEU A 66 -0.20 -13.55 3.62
CA LEU A 66 -0.45 -12.60 2.52
C LEU A 66 -1.75 -11.81 2.69
N ASP A 67 -2.76 -12.33 3.38
CA ASP A 67 -4.01 -11.58 3.66
C ASP A 67 -3.76 -10.39 4.58
N ALA A 68 -2.82 -10.52 5.53
CA ALA A 68 -2.42 -9.40 6.38
C ALA A 68 -1.74 -8.29 5.57
N MET A 69 -0.86 -8.65 4.64
CA MET A 69 -0.26 -7.69 3.71
C MET A 69 -1.32 -7.06 2.79
N ARG A 70 -2.25 -7.86 2.23
CA ARG A 70 -3.31 -7.38 1.35
C ARG A 70 -4.19 -6.32 2.02
N ARG A 71 -4.50 -6.48 3.32
CA ARG A 71 -5.27 -5.46 4.06
C ARG A 71 -4.58 -4.10 4.10
N ASP A 72 -3.25 -4.07 4.26
CA ASP A 72 -2.50 -2.82 4.24
C ASP A 72 -2.41 -2.25 2.82
N VAL A 73 -2.27 -3.09 1.79
CA VAL A 73 -2.37 -2.66 0.38
C VAL A 73 -3.76 -2.05 0.08
N ASP A 74 -4.85 -2.69 0.50
CA ASP A 74 -6.21 -2.17 0.33
C ASP A 74 -6.44 -0.84 1.07
N LEU A 75 -5.73 -0.66 2.19
CA LEU A 75 -5.77 0.57 2.98
C LEU A 75 -5.15 1.75 2.21
N ILE A 76 -4.08 1.54 1.43
CA ILE A 76 -3.48 2.56 0.56
C ILE A 76 -4.55 3.13 -0.39
N TRP A 77 -5.26 2.24 -1.10
CA TRP A 77 -6.27 2.64 -2.08
C TRP A 77 -7.47 3.31 -1.41
N SER A 78 -7.94 2.74 -0.30
CA SER A 78 -9.09 3.24 0.44
C SER A 78 -8.83 4.62 1.05
N ASN A 79 -7.63 4.84 1.61
CA ASN A 79 -7.22 6.14 2.11
C ASN A 79 -7.16 7.18 0.99
N CYS A 80 -6.56 6.84 -0.14
CA CYS A 80 -6.52 7.73 -1.30
C CYS A 80 -7.92 8.13 -1.78
N CYS A 81 -8.83 7.15 -1.88
CA CYS A 81 -10.20 7.38 -2.30
C CYS A 81 -11.05 8.15 -1.26
N THR A 82 -10.67 8.08 0.01
CA THR A 82 -11.33 8.81 1.10
C THR A 82 -10.88 10.28 1.11
N PHE A 83 -9.59 10.53 0.90
CA PHE A 83 -9.03 11.88 0.95
C PHE A 83 -9.27 12.67 -0.34
N ASN A 84 -9.15 12.02 -1.50
CA ASN A 84 -9.17 12.70 -2.79
C ASN A 84 -10.55 12.62 -3.48
N PRO A 85 -11.02 13.71 -4.12
CA PRO A 85 -12.23 13.68 -4.95
C PRO A 85 -12.12 12.73 -6.16
N ARG A 86 -13.27 12.20 -6.61
CA ARG A 86 -13.36 11.16 -7.66
C ARG A 86 -12.81 11.57 -9.02
N ASP A 87 -12.77 12.87 -9.32
CA ASP A 87 -12.32 13.42 -10.59
C ASP A 87 -10.80 13.64 -10.65
N THR A 88 -10.10 13.54 -9.51
CA THR A 88 -8.64 13.68 -9.43
C THR A 88 -7.90 12.48 -10.05
N VAL A 89 -6.65 12.71 -10.46
CA VAL A 89 -5.76 11.64 -10.93
C VAL A 89 -5.48 10.61 -9.83
N PHE A 90 -5.31 11.06 -8.58
CA PHE A 90 -5.03 10.19 -7.44
C PHE A 90 -6.13 9.16 -7.21
N PHE A 91 -7.39 9.61 -7.21
CA PHE A 91 -8.54 8.71 -7.04
C PHE A 91 -8.62 7.69 -8.17
N LYS A 92 -8.47 8.13 -9.42
CA LYS A 92 -8.57 7.27 -10.60
C LYS A 92 -7.46 6.20 -10.63
N GLU A 93 -6.23 6.58 -10.29
CA GLU A 93 -5.12 5.64 -10.22
C GLU A 93 -5.27 4.66 -9.05
N ALA A 94 -5.80 5.09 -7.89
CA ALA A 94 -6.11 4.18 -6.78
C ALA A 94 -7.16 3.13 -7.15
N VAL A 95 -8.24 3.53 -7.84
CA VAL A 95 -9.27 2.58 -8.33
C VAL A 95 -8.68 1.58 -9.31
N LYS A 96 -7.89 2.06 -10.27
CA LYS A 96 -7.24 1.23 -11.29
C LYS A 96 -6.27 0.20 -10.70
N LEU A 97 -5.45 0.60 -9.72
CA LEU A 97 -4.53 -0.32 -9.04
C LEU A 97 -5.28 -1.33 -8.17
N ARG A 98 -6.37 -0.91 -7.52
CA ARG A 98 -7.20 -1.81 -6.72
C ARG A 98 -7.83 -2.94 -7.54
N GLU A 99 -8.27 -2.66 -8.78
CA GLU A 99 -8.81 -3.68 -9.68
C GLU A 99 -7.76 -4.69 -10.16
N PHE A 100 -6.48 -4.34 -10.08
CA PHE A 100 -5.36 -5.20 -10.46
C PHE A 100 -4.87 -6.11 -9.31
N ALA A 101 -5.09 -5.69 -8.07
CA ALA A 101 -4.52 -6.28 -6.86
C ALA A 101 -5.26 -7.53 -6.34
#